data_AF-A0AAD8FP72-F1
#
_entry.id   AF-A0AAD8FP72-F1
#
_cell.length_a   1.000
_cell.length_b   1.000
_cell.length_c   1.000
_cell.angle_alpha   90.00
_cell.angle_beta   90.00
_cell.angle_gamma   90.00
#
_symmetry.space_group_name_H-M   'P 1'
#
loop_
_entity.id
_entity.type
_entity.pdbx_description
1 polymer ?
#
loop_
_entity_poly.entity_id
_entity_poly.type
_entity_poly.pdbx_seq_one_letter_code
_entity_poly.pdbx_strand_id
1 'polypeptide(L)'
;MDRLWLCFLLAALHGLHLSGVHSAGPRKNIIKENPIDKIPIQKNFNLDQLTGKWFLIGVASKCEYLRENNFRVEGTSVVLSRSSTQKIALDVSTLRKL
;
A
#
# COMPACT_ATOMS: atom_id res chain seq x y z
N MET A 1 -28.65 56.51 -25.77
CA MET A 1 -27.46 55.65 -25.92
C MET A 1 -26.49 56.19 -24.88
N ASP A 2 -26.19 55.56 -23.74
CA ASP A 2 -25.25 54.42 -23.62
C ASP A 2 -25.42 53.62 -22.30
N ARG A 3 -26.58 53.69 -21.64
CA ARG A 3 -26.86 52.89 -20.43
C ARG A 3 -26.96 51.39 -20.71
N LEU A 4 -27.14 51.00 -21.98
CA LEU A 4 -27.12 49.60 -22.42
C LEU A 4 -25.70 49.02 -22.36
N TRP A 5 -24.66 49.84 -22.54
CA TRP A 5 -23.27 49.39 -22.60
C TRP A 5 -22.67 49.09 -21.22
N LEU A 6 -23.11 49.83 -20.20
CA LEU A 6 -22.74 49.59 -18.80
C LEU A 6 -23.33 48.27 -18.26
N CYS A 7 -24.51 47.86 -18.72
CA CYS A 7 -25.09 46.56 -18.35
C CYS A 7 -24.30 45.38 -18.92
N PHE A 8 -23.76 45.51 -20.13
CA PHE A 8 -22.88 44.49 -20.72
C PHE A 8 -21.56 44.36 -19.95
N LEU A 9 -21.00 45.47 -19.44
CA LEU A 9 -19.78 45.45 -18.62
C LEU A 9 -20.03 44.89 -17.21
N LEU A 10 -21.20 45.13 -16.60
CA LEU A 10 -21.56 44.55 -15.30
C LEU A 10 -21.95 43.07 -15.39
N ALA A 11 -22.52 42.62 -16.51
CA ALA A 11 -22.78 41.20 -16.77
C ALA A 11 -21.49 40.40 -16.99
N ALA A 12 -20.44 41.04 -17.52
CA ALA A 12 -19.11 40.44 -17.64
C ALA A 12 -18.41 40.26 -16.28
N LEU A 13 -18.72 41.11 -15.28
CA LEU A 13 -18.08 41.03 -13.96
C LEU A 13 -18.77 40.04 -13.00
N HIS A 14 -20.03 39.66 -13.23
CA HIS A 14 -20.77 38.67 -12.44
C HIS A 14 -20.96 37.31 -13.15
N GLY A 15 -20.33 37.11 -14.31
CA GLY A 15 -20.33 35.84 -15.05
C GLY A 15 -19.48 34.72 -14.41
N LEU A 16 -19.47 34.61 -13.07
CA LEU A 16 -19.10 33.37 -12.39
C LEU A 16 -20.39 32.61 -12.08
N HIS A 17 -20.91 31.82 -13.01
CA HIS A 17 -21.50 30.54 -12.63
C HIS A 17 -21.68 29.59 -13.82
N LEU A 18 -21.08 28.41 -13.67
CA LEU A 18 -21.47 27.15 -14.29
C LEU A 18 -21.33 27.01 -15.80
N SER A 19 -20.10 26.82 -16.23
CA SER A 19 -19.81 25.62 -17.01
C SER A 19 -18.39 25.19 -16.73
N GLY A 20 -18.21 24.57 -15.55
CA GLY A 20 -17.20 23.54 -15.42
C GLY A 20 -17.58 22.43 -16.40
N VAL A 21 -17.20 22.59 -17.68
CA VAL A 21 -17.05 21.47 -18.58
C VAL A 21 -16.01 20.62 -17.88
N HIS A 22 -16.47 19.59 -17.17
CA HIS A 22 -15.64 18.43 -16.93
C HIS A 22 -15.32 17.92 -18.33
N SER A 23 -14.25 18.45 -18.91
CA SER A 23 -13.53 17.76 -19.95
C SER A 23 -13.22 16.43 -19.31
N ALA A 24 -14.00 15.41 -19.69
CA ALA A 24 -13.61 14.04 -19.53
C ALA A 24 -12.37 13.89 -20.41
N GLY A 25 -11.24 14.39 -19.89
CA GLY A 25 -9.93 14.12 -20.45
C GLY A 25 -9.86 12.60 -20.60
N PRO A 26 -9.24 12.11 -21.68
CA PRO A 26 -9.18 10.69 -21.97
C PRO A 26 -8.83 9.97 -20.68
N ARG A 27 -9.72 9.06 -20.22
CA ARG A 27 -9.47 8.26 -19.02
C ARG A 27 -8.12 7.61 -19.28
N LYS A 28 -7.07 8.11 -18.62
CA LYS A 28 -5.76 7.47 -18.67
C LYS A 28 -6.04 6.07 -18.15
N ASN A 29 -5.94 5.08 -19.03
CA ASN A 29 -5.91 3.69 -18.64
C ASN A 29 -4.67 3.57 -17.76
N ILE A 30 -4.82 3.78 -16.45
CA ILE A 30 -3.84 3.35 -15.48
C ILE A 30 -3.92 1.85 -15.57
N ILE A 31 -2.95 1.28 -16.28
CA ILE A 31 -2.61 -0.12 -16.14
C ILE A 31 -2.35 -0.28 -14.65
N LYS A 32 -3.27 -0.94 -13.94
CA LYS A 32 -3.08 -1.28 -12.54
C LYS A 32 -1.98 -2.33 -12.51
N GLU A 33 -0.75 -1.88 -12.34
CA GLU A 33 0.37 -2.76 -12.03
C GLU A 33 0.01 -3.61 -10.82
N ASN A 34 0.31 -4.90 -10.88
CA ASN A 34 0.09 -5.77 -9.74
C ASN A 34 1.04 -5.33 -8.62
N PRO A 35 0.56 -5.05 -7.40
CA PRO A 35 1.42 -4.61 -6.30
C PRO A 35 2.53 -5.61 -5.95
N ILE A 36 2.35 -6.90 -6.28
CA ILE A 36 3.36 -7.95 -6.06
C ILE A 36 4.60 -7.75 -6.94
N ASP A 37 4.43 -7.21 -8.15
CA ASP A 37 5.53 -7.00 -9.10
C ASP A 37 6.56 -5.99 -8.59
N LYS A 38 6.19 -5.19 -7.59
CA LYS A 38 7.06 -4.18 -6.94
C LYS A 38 7.89 -4.77 -5.79
N ILE A 39 7.62 -6.00 -5.37
CA ILE A 39 8.30 -6.64 -4.24
C ILE A 39 9.52 -7.41 -4.79
N PRO A 40 10.75 -7.02 -4.44
CA PRO A 40 11.93 -7.71 -4.92
C PRO A 40 12.02 -9.13 -4.36
N ILE A 41 12.43 -10.07 -5.20
CA ILE A 41 12.69 -11.46 -4.81
C ILE A 41 14.15 -11.61 -4.38
N GLN A 42 14.40 -12.27 -3.25
CA GLN A 42 15.75 -12.62 -2.81
C GLN A 42 16.42 -13.55 -3.83
N LYS A 43 17.49 -13.06 -4.47
CA LYS A 43 18.27 -13.87 -5.41
C LYS A 43 19.07 -14.94 -4.66
N ASN A 44 19.29 -16.08 -5.32
CA ASN A 44 20.07 -17.22 -4.78
C ASN A 44 19.59 -17.66 -3.40
N PHE A 45 18.28 -17.62 -3.18
CA PHE A 45 17.67 -17.99 -1.91
C PHE A 45 17.96 -19.45 -1.56
N ASN A 46 18.57 -19.66 -0.39
CA ASN A 46 18.91 -20.98 0.11
C ASN A 46 18.07 -21.29 1.36
N LEU A 47 17.20 -22.29 1.24
CA LEU A 47 16.32 -22.73 2.32
C LEU A 47 17.09 -23.14 3.58
N ASP A 48 18.23 -23.81 3.42
CA ASP A 48 19.03 -24.30 4.55
C ASP A 48 19.62 -23.12 5.33
N GLN A 49 20.01 -22.04 4.66
CA GLN A 49 20.51 -20.82 5.29
C GLN A 49 19.41 -20.00 5.98
N LEU A 50 18.14 -20.15 5.58
CA LEU A 50 17.01 -19.49 6.22
C LEU A 50 16.60 -20.19 7.53
N THR A 51 16.92 -21.48 7.69
CA THR A 51 16.56 -22.22 8.90
C THR A 51 17.17 -21.61 10.16
N GLY A 52 16.49 -21.76 11.29
CA GLY A 52 16.92 -21.23 12.58
C GLY A 52 15.87 -20.39 13.28
N LYS A 53 16.31 -19.64 14.30
CA LYS A 53 15.46 -18.79 15.13
C LYS A 53 15.51 -17.34 14.64
N TRP A 54 14.35 -16.80 14.31
CA TRP A 54 14.14 -15.42 13.91
C TRP A 54 13.40 -14.67 15.00
N PHE A 55 13.76 -13.41 15.22
CA PHE A 55 13.05 -12.51 16.12
C PHE A 55 12.30 -11.47 15.31
N LEU A 56 11.01 -11.30 15.61
CA LEU A 56 10.23 -10.21 15.04
C LEU A 56 10.65 -8.90 15.69
N ILE A 57 11.46 -8.10 14.98
CA ILE A 57 11.97 -6.82 15.46
C ILE A 57 11.12 -5.62 15.01
N GLY A 58 10.20 -5.81 14.05
CA GLY A 58 9.35 -4.74 13.54
C GLY A 58 8.26 -5.23 12.59
N VAL A 59 7.16 -4.48 12.50
CA VAL A 59 6.00 -4.77 11.63
C VAL A 59 5.56 -3.48 10.94
N ALA A 60 5.40 -3.54 9.62
CA ALA A 60 4.78 -2.50 8.81
C ALA A 60 3.59 -3.10 8.06
N SER A 61 2.39 -2.57 8.30
CA SER A 61 1.16 -3.07 7.68
C SER A 61 0.17 -1.94 7.42
N LYS A 62 -0.65 -2.11 6.38
CA LYS A 62 -1.85 -1.29 6.15
C LYS A 62 -3.02 -1.70 7.05
N CYS A 63 -2.93 -2.85 7.72
CA CYS A 63 -3.92 -3.28 8.69
C CYS A 63 -3.87 -2.36 9.91
N GLU A 64 -4.98 -1.68 10.17
CA GLU A 64 -5.11 -0.70 11.25
C GLU A 64 -4.78 -1.31 12.62
N TYR A 65 -5.32 -2.49 12.91
CA TYR A 65 -5.03 -3.23 14.13
C TYR A 65 -3.52 -3.47 14.33
N LEU A 66 -2.82 -3.96 13.30
CA LEU A 66 -1.37 -4.20 13.39
C LEU A 66 -0.58 -2.90 13.50
N ARG A 67 -1.02 -1.83 12.83
CA ARG A 67 -0.40 -0.50 12.97
C ARG A 67 -0.51 0.03 14.39
N GLU A 68 -1.65 -0.19 15.04
CA GLU A 68 -1.94 0.31 16.39
C GLU A 68 -1.48 -0.63 17.51
N ASN A 69 -1.21 -1.89 17.20
CA ASN A 69 -0.82 -2.88 18.21
C ASN A 69 0.53 -3.56 17.95
N ASN A 70 1.30 -3.14 16.94
CA ASN A 70 2.62 -3.71 16.63
C ASN A 70 3.58 -3.70 17.83
N PHE A 71 3.56 -2.65 18.66
CA PHE A 71 4.40 -2.53 19.85
C PHE A 71 4.06 -3.55 20.94
N ARG A 72 2.82 -4.07 20.94
CA ARG A 72 2.33 -5.13 21.85
C ARG A 72 2.60 -6.52 21.32
N VAL A 73 3.07 -6.64 20.08
CA VAL A 73 3.58 -7.89 19.51
C VAL A 73 4.98 -8.12 20.11
N GLU A 74 5.02 -8.21 21.44
CA GLU A 74 6.24 -8.45 22.21
C GLU A 74 6.85 -9.80 21.80
N GLY A 75 8.18 -9.82 21.66
CA GLY A 75 9.03 -11.01 21.68
C GLY A 75 8.54 -12.24 20.90
N THR A 76 7.94 -12.06 19.71
CA THR A 76 7.58 -13.21 18.87
C THR A 76 8.84 -13.76 18.23
N SER A 77 9.20 -15.00 18.56
CA SER A 77 10.24 -15.72 17.86
C SER A 77 9.62 -16.75 16.92
N VAL A 78 10.18 -16.84 15.72
CA VAL A 78 9.80 -17.81 14.70
C VAL A 78 10.94 -18.80 14.56
N VAL A 79 10.65 -20.09 14.68
CA VAL A 79 11.61 -21.16 14.40
C VAL A 79 11.25 -21.75 13.05
N LEU A 80 12.21 -21.70 12.12
CA LEU A 80 12.10 -22.29 10.80
C LEU A 80 12.96 -23.55 10.74
N SER A 81 12.33 -24.68 10.42
CA SER A 81 12.99 -25.98 10.32
C SER A 81 12.78 -26.61 8.95
N ARG A 82 13.70 -27.46 8.51
CA ARG A 82 13.51 -28.28 7.32
C ARG A 82 12.33 -29.22 7.55
N SER A 83 11.38 -29.27 6.63
CA SER A 83 10.30 -30.23 6.77
C SER A 83 10.85 -31.65 6.62
N SER A 84 10.52 -32.53 7.57
CA SER A 84 10.93 -33.94 7.56
C SER A 84 10.23 -34.74 6.46
N THR A 85 9.08 -34.23 5.97
CA THR A 85 8.25 -34.89 4.95
C THR A 85 8.50 -34.37 3.54
N GLN A 86 8.92 -33.10 3.39
CA GLN A 86 9.14 -32.48 2.08
C GLN A 86 10.44 -31.68 2.05
N LYS A 87 11.37 -32.10 1.19
CA LYS A 87 12.68 -31.44 1.00
C LYS A 87 12.59 -30.02 0.42
N ILE A 88 11.42 -29.51 0.05
CA ILE A 88 11.25 -28.14 -0.48
C ILE A 88 10.43 -27.26 0.49
N ALA A 89 9.93 -27.84 1.59
CA ALA A 89 9.11 -27.13 2.56
C ALA A 89 9.90 -26.75 3.83
N LEU A 90 9.37 -25.74 4.53
CA LEU A 90 9.78 -25.35 5.87
C LEU A 90 8.62 -25.55 6.83
N ASP A 91 8.93 -26.10 8.00
CA ASP A 91 8.01 -26.11 9.13
C ASP A 91 8.21 -24.81 9.92
N VAL A 92 7.12 -24.15 10.29
CA VAL A 92 7.13 -22.84 10.96
C VAL A 92 6.49 -22.95 12.34
N SER A 93 7.22 -22.55 13.38
CA SER A 93 6.69 -22.47 14.74
C SER A 93 6.85 -21.05 15.28
N THR A 94 5.75 -20.47 15.77
CA THR A 94 5.75 -19.14 16.39
C THR A 94 5.56 -19.29 17.90
N LEU A 95 6.54 -18.82 18.68
CA LEU A 95 6.44 -18.75 20.14
C LEU A 95 6.31 -17.30 20.57
N ARG A 96 5.21 -16.99 21.26
CA ARG A 96 5.06 -15.75 22.01
C ARG A 96 5.67 -15.96 23.38
N LYS A 97 6.64 -15.13 23.76
CA LYS A 97 7.13 -15.11 25.14
C LYS A 97 6.02 -14.49 26.02
N LEU A 98 5.56 -15.26 27.01
CA LEU A 98 4.59 -14.81 28.02
C LEU A 98 5.30 -13.98 29.10
#